data_AF-A0A7W3IHM2-F1
#
_entry.id   AF-A0A7W3IHM2-F1
#
_cell.length_a   1.000
_cell.length_b   1.000
_cell.length_c   1.000
_cell.angle_alpha   90.00
_cell.angle_beta   90.00
_cell.angle_gamma   90.00
#
_symmetry.space_group_name_H-M   'P 1'
#
loop_
_entity.id
_entity.type
_entity.pdbx_description
1 polymer ?
#
loop_
_entity_poly.entity_id
_entity_poly.type
_entity_poly.pdbx_seq_one_letter_code
_entity_poly.pdbx_strand_id
1 'polypeptide(L)'
;MIALVLVFAIACGLLLFPSYGERLRSWVSDWQARGAERRLRARTQRMSREAERQQAPLSDVREDLGGMFDTLRRLRWVIGGALLLVLLPSLAILVARRTVVLDDFRGQDLAESTSMVAQLLRGERLAPPPPPPPEVFTTEEIRRTRPEVVTADRRWDSIDAGLQQRVLAIFEVMRRQHGYEMVLVEGYRSPERQAELMAGGQATRAGAWQSCHQYGLAIDAAPIRDGKLQWDMGDAWTRQGYMLYGELAAQAGLEWGGSWRSIKDYVHVELASACRSARAAKRAELARG
;
A
#
# COMPACT_ATOMS: atom_id res chain seq x y z
N MET A 1 1.44 -15.96 -14.60
CA MET A 1 2.72 -15.24 -14.74
C MET A 1 3.90 -16.14 -15.10
N ILE A 2 4.13 -17.28 -14.44
CA ILE A 2 5.32 -18.14 -14.66
C ILE A 2 5.42 -18.67 -16.11
N ALA A 3 4.33 -19.11 -16.72
CA ALA A 3 4.31 -19.56 -18.11
C ALA A 3 4.70 -18.46 -19.11
N LEU A 4 4.32 -17.21 -18.82
CA LEU A 4 4.61 -16.03 -19.64
C LEU A 4 6.10 -15.66 -19.57
N VAL A 5 6.71 -15.78 -18.38
CA VAL A 5 8.15 -15.56 -18.18
C VAL A 5 8.99 -16.63 -18.89
N LEU A 6 8.55 -17.88 -18.88
CA LEU A 6 9.24 -18.98 -19.58
C LEU A 6 9.20 -18.81 -21.11
N VAL A 7 8.03 -18.46 -21.66
CA VAL A 7 7.91 -18.19 -23.10
C VAL A 7 8.78 -16.99 -23.50
N PHE A 8 8.79 -15.93 -22.70
CA PHE A 8 9.62 -14.75 -22.96
C PHE A 8 11.13 -15.07 -22.89
N ALA A 9 11.56 -15.86 -21.89
CA ALA A 9 12.97 -16.26 -21.76
C ALA A 9 13.44 -17.13 -22.93
N ILE A 10 12.58 -18.05 -23.41
CA ILE A 10 12.87 -18.89 -24.58
C ILE A 10 12.94 -18.03 -25.86
N ALA A 11 12.01 -17.08 -26.03
CA ALA A 11 12.00 -16.16 -27.16
C ALA A 11 13.26 -15.28 -27.17
N CYS A 12 13.64 -14.71 -26.02
CA CYS A 12 14.89 -13.95 -25.88
C CYS A 12 16.13 -14.80 -26.15
N GLY A 13 16.16 -16.05 -25.67
CA GLY A 13 17.27 -16.97 -25.93
C GLY A 13 17.45 -17.32 -27.41
N LEU A 14 16.34 -17.51 -28.13
CA LEU A 14 16.36 -17.77 -29.58
C LEU A 14 16.76 -16.54 -30.41
N LEU A 15 16.43 -15.33 -29.93
CA LEU A 15 16.81 -14.07 -30.58
C LEU A 15 18.28 -13.69 -30.33
N LEU A 16 18.78 -13.90 -29.11
CA LEU A 16 20.15 -13.53 -28.72
C LEU A 16 21.20 -14.50 -29.25
N PHE A 17 20.82 -15.74 -29.53
CA PHE A 17 21.76 -16.77 -29.99
C PHE A 17 21.22 -17.52 -31.21
N PRO A 18 21.43 -16.98 -32.43
CA PRO A 18 20.93 -17.55 -33.70
C PRO A 18 21.36 -19.01 -33.92
N SER A 19 22.51 -19.38 -33.37
CA SER A 19 23.08 -20.74 -33.41
C SER A 19 22.25 -21.80 -32.67
N TYR A 20 21.32 -21.41 -31.79
CA TYR A 20 20.36 -22.34 -31.18
C TYR A 20 19.16 -22.58 -32.08
N GLY A 21 18.74 -21.58 -32.86
CA GLY A 21 17.67 -21.73 -33.86
C GLY A 21 18.03 -22.73 -34.94
N GLU A 22 19.28 -22.73 -35.40
CA GLU A 22 19.76 -23.71 -36.39
C GLU A 22 19.81 -25.14 -35.84
N ARG A 23 20.28 -25.31 -34.61
CA ARG A 23 20.29 -26.62 -33.92
C ARG A 23 18.88 -27.14 -33.62
N LEU A 24 17.93 -26.24 -33.33
CA LEU A 24 16.54 -26.63 -33.11
C LEU A 24 15.89 -27.08 -34.42
N ARG A 25 16.13 -26.36 -35.53
CA ARG A 25 15.63 -26.78 -36.85
C ARG A 25 16.22 -28.12 -37.28
N SER A 26 17.53 -28.33 -37.11
CA SER A 26 18.16 -29.60 -37.46
C SER A 26 17.66 -30.75 -36.59
N TRP A 27 17.39 -30.50 -35.30
CA TRP A 27 16.81 -31.49 -34.40
C TRP A 27 15.35 -31.84 -34.76
N VAL A 28 14.54 -30.84 -35.14
CA VAL A 28 13.15 -31.05 -35.58
C VAL A 28 13.11 -31.79 -36.92
N SER A 29 13.97 -31.43 -37.88
CA SER A 29 14.05 -32.13 -39.16
C SER A 29 14.53 -33.57 -38.98
N ASP A 30 15.51 -33.80 -38.10
CA ASP A 30 15.97 -35.15 -37.74
C ASP A 30 14.87 -35.95 -37.05
N TRP A 31 14.08 -35.33 -36.18
CA TRP A 31 12.97 -35.99 -35.51
C TRP A 31 11.85 -36.36 -36.49
N GLN A 32 11.53 -35.48 -37.44
CA GLN A 32 10.57 -35.75 -38.50
C GLN A 32 11.08 -36.84 -39.47
N ALA A 33 12.36 -36.83 -39.83
CA ALA A 33 12.98 -37.85 -40.66
C ALA A 33 13.01 -39.22 -39.96
N ARG A 34 13.39 -39.26 -38.67
CA ARG A 34 13.34 -40.49 -37.85
C ARG A 34 11.90 -40.97 -37.65
N GLY A 35 10.92 -40.06 -37.60
CA GLY A 35 9.49 -40.40 -37.56
C GLY A 35 8.97 -40.97 -38.88
N ALA A 36 9.40 -40.43 -40.01
CA ALA A 36 9.07 -40.94 -41.35
C ALA A 36 9.70 -42.30 -41.62
N GLU A 37 10.97 -42.50 -41.22
CA GLU A 37 11.65 -43.80 -41.29
C GLU A 37 10.99 -44.85 -40.39
N ARG A 38 10.54 -44.47 -39.18
CA ARG A 38 9.78 -45.38 -38.30
C ARG A 38 8.43 -45.76 -38.91
N ARG A 39 7.75 -44.85 -39.62
CA ARG A 39 6.48 -45.16 -40.31
C ARG A 39 6.69 -46.02 -41.56
N LEU A 40 7.74 -45.78 -42.34
CA LEU A 40 8.09 -46.61 -43.50
C LEU A 40 8.53 -48.01 -43.06
N ARG A 41 9.39 -48.12 -42.03
CA ARG A 41 9.80 -49.39 -41.43
C ARG A 41 8.62 -50.12 -40.78
N ALA A 42 7.68 -49.43 -40.14
CA ALA A 42 6.46 -50.03 -39.63
C ALA A 42 5.50 -50.51 -40.73
N ARG A 43 5.52 -49.89 -41.92
CA ARG A 43 4.70 -50.28 -43.08
C ARG A 43 5.31 -51.46 -43.83
N THR A 44 6.64 -51.51 -43.98
CA THR A 44 7.36 -52.67 -44.54
C THR A 44 7.38 -53.86 -43.57
N GLN A 45 7.49 -53.60 -42.26
CA GLN A 45 7.36 -54.66 -41.24
C GLN A 45 5.92 -55.14 -41.06
N ARG A 46 4.88 -54.34 -41.35
CA ARG A 46 3.48 -54.80 -41.38
C ARG A 46 3.22 -55.78 -42.52
N MET A 47 3.73 -55.51 -43.72
CA MET A 47 3.60 -56.43 -44.86
C MET A 47 4.40 -57.72 -44.67
N SER A 48 5.52 -57.69 -43.95
CA SER A 48 6.33 -58.89 -43.67
C SER A 48 5.88 -59.67 -42.43
N ARG A 49 5.00 -59.11 -41.58
CA ARG A 49 4.48 -59.75 -40.36
C ARG A 49 3.05 -60.29 -40.49
N GLU A 50 2.39 -60.06 -41.62
CA GLU A 50 1.09 -60.68 -41.94
C GLU A 50 1.22 -62.15 -42.38
N ALA A 51 2.44 -62.64 -42.63
CA ALA A 51 2.72 -64.01 -43.05
C ALA A 51 3.23 -64.93 -41.94
N GLU A 52 3.44 -64.46 -40.70
CA GLU A 52 3.99 -65.30 -39.63
C GLU A 52 3.32 -65.03 -38.28
N ARG A 53 2.52 -66.03 -37.84
CA ARG A 53 2.16 -66.35 -36.45
C ARG A 53 1.15 -65.39 -35.80
N GLN A 54 -0.14 -65.74 -35.68
CA GLN A 54 -0.68 -66.80 -34.79
C GLN A 54 0.13 -67.05 -33.51
N GLN A 55 -0.47 -66.64 -32.38
CA GLN A 55 -0.15 -66.89 -30.95
C GLN A 55 0.54 -65.74 -30.17
N ALA A 56 -0.30 -65.06 -29.37
CA ALA A 56 -0.22 -64.26 -28.12
C ALA A 56 1.14 -64.10 -27.36
N PRO A 57 1.35 -63.17 -26.37
CA PRO A 57 0.34 -62.59 -25.45
C PRO A 57 0.58 -61.14 -24.94
N LEU A 58 -0.32 -60.71 -24.04
CA LEU A 58 -0.33 -59.47 -23.25
C LEU A 58 0.87 -59.35 -22.29
N SER A 59 2.03 -58.86 -22.73
CA SER A 59 3.16 -58.47 -21.84
C SER A 59 3.72 -57.06 -22.10
N ASP A 60 3.19 -56.34 -23.09
CA ASP A 60 3.79 -55.13 -23.66
C ASP A 60 3.71 -53.88 -22.74
N VAL A 61 2.87 -53.92 -21.69
CA VAL A 61 2.72 -52.79 -20.74
C VAL A 61 3.79 -52.80 -19.64
N ARG A 62 4.44 -53.93 -19.37
CA ARG A 62 5.49 -54.05 -18.33
C ARG A 62 6.89 -53.66 -18.82
N GLU A 63 7.20 -53.87 -20.09
CA GLU A 63 8.49 -53.47 -20.68
C GLU A 63 8.60 -51.95 -20.88
N ASP A 64 7.51 -51.29 -21.25
CA ASP A 64 7.48 -49.84 -21.50
C ASP A 64 7.68 -49.02 -20.20
N LEU A 65 7.15 -49.53 -19.07
CA LEU A 65 7.42 -48.98 -17.74
C LEU A 65 8.88 -49.20 -17.31
N GLY A 66 9.46 -50.37 -17.59
CA GLY A 66 10.86 -50.68 -17.28
C GLY A 66 11.86 -49.79 -18.01
N GLY A 67 11.62 -49.52 -19.31
CA GLY A 67 12.44 -48.60 -20.11
C GLY A 67 12.37 -47.15 -19.61
N MET A 68 11.21 -46.72 -19.11
CA MET A 68 11.05 -45.40 -18.49
C MET A 68 11.86 -45.27 -17.20
N PHE A 69 11.86 -46.31 -16.35
CA PHE A 69 12.67 -46.32 -15.12
C PHE A 69 14.18 -46.35 -15.40
N ASP A 70 14.64 -47.09 -16.41
CA ASP A 70 16.05 -47.13 -16.78
C ASP A 70 16.53 -45.81 -17.42
N THR A 71 15.65 -45.14 -18.16
CA THR A 71 15.93 -43.79 -18.70
C THR A 71 16.07 -42.79 -17.55
N LEU A 72 15.16 -42.81 -16.57
CA LEU A 72 15.26 -41.98 -15.35
C LEU A 72 16.54 -42.27 -14.56
N ARG A 73 16.96 -43.55 -14.48
CA ARG A 73 18.20 -43.96 -13.81
C ARG A 73 19.47 -43.45 -14.50
N ARG A 74 19.47 -43.39 -15.83
CA ARG A 74 20.59 -42.86 -16.63
C ARG A 74 20.70 -41.35 -16.53
N LEU A 75 19.56 -40.66 -16.47
CA LEU A 75 19.49 -39.19 -16.35
C LEU A 75 19.48 -38.68 -14.91
N ARG A 76 19.57 -39.56 -13.89
CA ARG A 76 19.45 -39.17 -12.47
C ARG A 76 20.42 -38.07 -12.03
N TRP A 77 21.63 -38.05 -12.58
CA TRP A 77 22.63 -37.01 -12.26
C TRP A 77 22.33 -35.69 -12.95
N VAL A 78 21.77 -35.72 -14.15
CA VAL A 78 21.32 -34.52 -14.89
C VAL A 78 20.07 -33.94 -14.22
N ILE A 79 19.11 -34.80 -13.88
CA ILE A 79 17.88 -34.42 -13.16
C ILE A 79 18.25 -33.87 -11.77
N GLY A 80 19.15 -34.55 -11.06
CA GLY A 80 19.65 -34.10 -9.75
C GLY A 80 20.35 -32.74 -9.82
N GLY A 81 21.22 -32.53 -10.82
CA GLY A 81 21.87 -31.25 -11.06
C GLY A 81 20.89 -30.13 -11.40
N ALA A 82 19.88 -30.40 -12.24
CA ALA A 82 18.82 -29.44 -12.56
C ALA A 82 17.94 -29.11 -11.34
N LEU A 83 17.57 -30.13 -10.55
CA LEU A 83 16.83 -29.93 -9.30
C LEU A 83 17.64 -29.08 -8.33
N LEU A 84 18.93 -29.38 -8.18
CA LEU A 84 19.85 -28.64 -7.31
C LEU A 84 19.98 -27.17 -7.76
N LEU A 85 20.11 -26.92 -9.07
CA LEU A 85 20.21 -25.57 -9.63
C LEU A 85 18.94 -24.74 -9.38
N VAL A 86 17.75 -25.36 -9.33
CA VAL A 86 16.47 -24.70 -9.07
C VAL A 86 16.21 -24.55 -7.57
N LEU A 87 16.52 -25.58 -6.79
CA LEU A 87 16.20 -25.63 -5.36
C LEU A 87 17.24 -24.90 -4.51
N LEU A 88 18.53 -24.90 -4.85
CA LEU A 88 19.56 -24.17 -4.10
C LEU A 88 19.26 -22.68 -3.95
N PRO A 89 19.00 -21.90 -5.03
CA PRO A 89 18.69 -20.48 -4.88
C PRO A 89 17.37 -20.28 -4.14
N SER A 90 16.37 -21.13 -4.36
CA SER A 90 15.08 -21.06 -3.67
C SER A 90 15.23 -21.28 -2.16
N LEU A 91 16.03 -22.26 -1.76
CA LEU A 91 16.32 -22.59 -0.37
C LEU A 91 17.25 -21.55 0.26
N ALA A 92 18.26 -21.07 -0.46
CA ALA A 92 19.14 -19.99 -0.03
C ALA A 92 18.35 -18.71 0.24
N ILE A 93 17.38 -18.36 -0.61
CA ILE A 93 16.46 -17.24 -0.38
C ILE A 93 15.59 -17.50 0.86
N LEU A 94 15.06 -18.71 1.03
CA LEU A 94 14.18 -19.03 2.17
C LEU A 94 14.94 -19.00 3.52
N VAL A 95 16.20 -19.43 3.53
CA VAL A 95 17.08 -19.42 4.69
C VAL A 95 17.63 -18.01 4.95
N ALA A 96 18.07 -17.29 3.92
CA ALA A 96 18.57 -15.91 4.03
C ALA A 96 17.46 -14.90 4.37
N ARG A 97 16.20 -15.16 4.01
CA ARG A 97 15.04 -14.31 4.39
C ARG A 97 14.75 -14.27 5.89
N ARG A 98 15.46 -15.03 6.73
CA ARG A 98 15.43 -14.83 8.20
C ARG A 98 16.37 -13.73 8.69
N THR A 99 17.30 -13.24 7.87
CA THR A 99 18.36 -12.30 8.33
C THR A 99 18.61 -11.11 7.41
N VAL A 100 17.86 -10.93 6.32
CA VAL A 100 17.91 -9.67 5.56
C VAL A 100 16.98 -8.66 6.23
N VAL A 101 17.52 -7.96 7.23
CA VAL A 101 17.04 -6.65 7.63
C VAL A 101 17.41 -5.71 6.48
N LEU A 102 16.45 -5.43 5.59
CA LEU A 102 16.49 -4.20 4.81
C LEU A 102 16.18 -3.09 5.81
N ASP A 103 17.21 -2.36 6.23
CA ASP A 103 17.01 -1.04 6.79
C ASP A 103 16.25 -0.20 5.73
N ASP A 104 15.11 0.36 6.13
CA ASP A 104 14.24 1.26 5.36
C ASP A 104 13.26 0.71 4.31
N PHE A 105 12.66 -0.46 4.53
CA PHE A 105 11.31 -0.70 3.96
C PHE A 105 10.31 -1.01 5.06
N ARG A 106 9.81 0.07 5.69
CA ARG A 106 8.73 0.00 6.68
C ARG A 106 7.46 -0.42 5.97
N GLY A 107 6.67 -1.32 6.57
CA GLY A 107 5.36 -1.73 6.07
C GLY A 107 4.31 -0.62 5.89
N GLN A 108 4.69 0.66 6.06
CA GLN A 108 3.92 1.83 5.67
C GLN A 108 3.82 1.96 4.14
N ASP A 109 4.86 1.59 3.38
CA ASP A 109 4.88 1.76 1.91
C ASP A 109 3.82 0.92 1.17
N LEU A 110 3.44 -0.25 1.70
CA LEU A 110 2.37 -1.08 1.11
C LEU A 110 0.96 -0.53 1.41
N ALA A 111 0.78 0.11 2.57
CA ALA A 111 -0.47 0.78 2.92
C ALA A 111 -0.60 2.13 2.18
N GLU A 112 0.50 2.86 1.99
CA GLU A 112 0.61 4.06 1.14
C GLU A 112 0.38 3.73 -0.35
N SER A 113 0.79 2.55 -0.82
CA SER A 113 0.56 2.18 -2.22
C SER A 113 -0.93 2.04 -2.58
N THR A 114 -1.81 1.72 -1.62
CA THR A 114 -3.19 1.30 -1.89
C THR A 114 -4.26 2.30 -1.43
N SER A 115 -3.96 3.24 -0.52
CA SER A 115 -4.96 4.21 -0.06
C SER A 115 -5.20 5.31 -1.10
N MET A 116 -6.48 5.67 -1.35
CA MET A 116 -6.85 6.80 -2.22
C MET A 116 -6.18 8.10 -1.76
N VAL A 117 -5.99 8.27 -0.44
CA VAL A 117 -5.26 9.40 0.15
C VAL A 117 -3.85 9.51 -0.42
N ALA A 118 -3.10 8.40 -0.45
CA ALA A 118 -1.74 8.40 -0.98
C ALA A 118 -1.68 8.46 -2.51
N GLN A 119 -2.75 8.11 -3.23
CA GLN A 119 -2.88 8.42 -4.66
C GLN A 119 -3.07 9.92 -4.90
N LEU A 120 -3.97 10.57 -4.14
CA LEU A 120 -4.19 12.02 -4.23
C LEU A 120 -2.93 12.82 -3.88
N LEU A 121 -2.16 12.37 -2.90
CA LEU A 121 -0.89 13.00 -2.52
C LEU A 121 0.21 12.89 -3.59
N ARG A 122 0.09 11.94 -4.53
CA ARG A 122 1.03 11.78 -5.67
C ARG A 122 0.63 12.58 -6.91
N GLY A 123 -0.61 13.05 -6.96
CA GLY A 123 -1.16 13.80 -8.09
C GLY A 123 -0.84 15.29 -8.03
N GLU A 124 -1.71 16.09 -8.63
CA GLU A 124 -1.64 17.56 -8.56
C GLU A 124 -1.95 18.06 -7.14
N ARG A 125 -1.33 19.20 -6.75
CA ARG A 125 -1.58 19.83 -5.45
C ARG A 125 -3.05 20.19 -5.31
N LEU A 126 -3.67 19.73 -4.23
CA LEU A 126 -5.05 20.05 -3.91
C LEU A 126 -5.15 21.51 -3.44
N ALA A 127 -6.14 22.22 -3.96
CA ALA A 127 -6.51 23.55 -3.49
C ALA A 127 -7.53 23.43 -2.34
N PRO A 128 -7.46 24.31 -1.32
CA PRO A 128 -8.48 24.37 -0.29
C PRO A 128 -9.88 24.60 -0.86
N PRO A 129 -10.92 23.96 -0.28
CA PRO A 129 -12.30 24.27 -0.64
C PRO A 129 -12.64 25.73 -0.27
N PRO A 130 -13.64 26.33 -0.92
CA PRO A 130 -14.13 27.65 -0.54
C PRO A 130 -14.56 27.64 0.94
N PRO A 131 -14.30 28.72 1.71
CA PRO A 131 -14.71 28.78 3.10
C PRO A 131 -16.24 28.74 3.20
N PRO A 132 -16.79 28.02 4.20
CA PRO A 132 -18.23 28.02 4.43
C PRO A 132 -18.70 29.40 4.93
N PRO A 133 -20.02 29.67 4.90
CA PRO A 133 -20.58 30.91 5.41
C PRO A 133 -20.15 31.16 6.88
N PRO A 134 -19.78 32.39 7.27
CA PRO A 134 -19.31 32.69 8.63
C PRO A 134 -20.30 32.27 9.73
N GLU A 135 -21.60 32.27 9.41
CA GLU A 135 -22.69 31.92 10.32
C GLU A 135 -22.55 30.51 10.89
N VAL A 136 -21.93 29.59 10.13
CA VAL A 136 -21.63 28.22 10.53
C VAL A 136 -20.81 28.18 11.82
N PHE A 137 -19.95 29.18 12.05
CA PHE A 137 -19.06 29.25 13.21
C PHE A 137 -19.56 30.19 14.33
N THR A 138 -20.62 30.96 14.07
CA THR A 138 -21.10 32.00 14.99
C THR A 138 -22.53 31.80 15.46
N THR A 139 -23.06 30.57 15.33
CA THR A 139 -24.37 30.20 15.85
C THR A 139 -24.43 30.39 17.37
N GLU A 140 -25.64 30.60 17.90
CA GLU A 140 -25.83 30.75 19.35
C GLU A 140 -25.35 29.51 20.13
N GLU A 141 -25.56 28.32 19.55
CA GLU A 141 -25.06 27.06 20.10
C GLU A 141 -23.54 27.07 20.24
N ILE A 142 -22.81 27.50 19.22
CA ILE A 142 -21.34 27.58 19.27
C ILE A 142 -20.89 28.64 20.26
N ARG A 143 -21.50 29.83 20.26
CA ARG A 143 -21.16 30.90 21.23
C ARG A 143 -21.31 30.43 22.67
N ARG A 144 -22.29 29.57 22.95
CA ARG A 144 -22.55 29.06 24.29
C ARG A 144 -21.70 27.85 24.67
N THR A 145 -21.47 26.93 23.74
CA THR A 145 -20.86 25.62 24.05
C THR A 145 -19.37 25.53 23.68
N ARG A 146 -18.94 26.29 22.67
CA ARG A 146 -17.58 26.28 22.11
C ARG A 146 -17.17 27.69 21.65
N PRO A 147 -17.15 28.69 22.57
CA PRO A 147 -16.84 30.09 22.22
C PRO A 147 -15.47 30.26 21.56
N GLU A 148 -14.52 29.36 21.84
CA GLU A 148 -13.20 29.32 21.23
C GLU A 148 -13.24 29.20 19.69
N VAL A 149 -14.25 28.52 19.14
CA VAL A 149 -14.41 28.33 17.69
C VAL A 149 -14.66 29.68 17.00
N VAL A 150 -15.40 30.59 17.61
CA VAL A 150 -15.79 31.88 16.99
C VAL A 150 -14.58 32.68 16.53
N THR A 151 -13.48 32.62 17.29
CA THR A 151 -12.27 33.43 17.08
C THR A 151 -11.10 32.64 16.50
N ALA A 152 -11.32 31.38 16.10
CA ALA A 152 -10.30 30.50 15.56
C ALA A 152 -9.74 30.98 14.20
N ASP A 153 -8.44 30.80 13.98
CA ASP A 153 -7.79 31.11 12.70
C ASP A 153 -7.97 29.96 11.72
N ARG A 154 -8.55 30.27 10.55
CA ARG A 154 -8.86 29.30 9.48
C ARG A 154 -8.09 29.59 8.19
N ARG A 155 -7.01 30.38 8.26
CA ARG A 155 -6.17 30.63 7.09
C ARG A 155 -5.28 29.42 6.82
N TRP A 156 -5.49 28.80 5.66
CA TRP A 156 -4.70 27.67 5.19
C TRP A 156 -3.21 28.00 5.04
N ASP A 157 -2.87 29.24 4.71
CA ASP A 157 -1.47 29.67 4.48
C ASP A 157 -0.60 29.65 5.76
N SER A 158 -1.23 29.55 6.94
CA SER A 158 -0.52 29.46 8.23
C SER A 158 -0.27 28.00 8.65
N ILE A 159 -0.59 27.04 7.79
CA ILE A 159 -0.49 25.60 8.04
C ILE A 159 0.68 25.05 7.21
N ASP A 160 1.43 24.09 7.77
CA ASP A 160 2.47 23.38 7.04
C ASP A 160 1.92 22.80 5.73
N ALA A 161 2.65 23.01 4.62
CA ALA A 161 2.19 22.61 3.30
C ALA A 161 2.00 21.08 3.18
N GLY A 162 2.81 20.29 3.87
CA GLY A 162 2.67 18.83 3.91
C GLY A 162 1.43 18.40 4.67
N LEU A 163 1.16 19.01 5.83
CA LEU A 163 -0.08 18.80 6.58
C LEU A 163 -1.31 19.20 5.77
N GLN A 164 -1.27 20.38 5.14
CA GLN A 164 -2.35 20.90 4.32
C GLN A 164 -2.73 19.89 3.22
N GLN A 165 -1.77 19.39 2.44
CA GLN A 165 -2.06 18.43 1.37
C GLN A 165 -2.63 17.11 1.91
N ARG A 166 -2.14 16.61 3.04
CA ARG A 166 -2.67 15.39 3.70
C ARG A 166 -4.12 15.58 4.13
N VAL A 167 -4.44 16.71 4.77
CA VAL A 167 -5.81 17.02 5.22
C VAL A 167 -6.76 17.24 4.05
N LEU A 168 -6.32 17.95 3.00
CA LEU A 168 -7.15 18.13 1.80
C LEU A 168 -7.44 16.81 1.09
N ALA A 169 -6.47 15.89 1.05
CA ALA A 169 -6.69 14.55 0.51
C ALA A 169 -7.71 13.76 1.36
N ILE A 170 -7.64 13.88 2.69
CA ILE A 170 -8.64 13.27 3.59
C ILE A 170 -10.03 13.86 3.35
N PHE A 171 -10.16 15.18 3.26
CA PHE A 171 -11.43 15.86 3.01
C PHE A 171 -12.05 15.39 1.68
N GLU A 172 -11.23 15.24 0.65
CA GLU A 172 -11.71 14.80 -0.65
C GLU A 172 -12.19 13.35 -0.63
N VAL A 173 -11.51 12.46 0.11
CA VAL A 173 -11.96 11.07 0.29
C VAL A 173 -13.25 11.02 1.12
N MET A 174 -13.30 11.75 2.23
CA MET A 174 -14.51 11.88 3.08
C MET A 174 -15.72 12.31 2.25
N ARG A 175 -15.55 13.31 1.40
CA ARG A 175 -16.59 13.83 0.52
C ARG A 175 -16.99 12.83 -0.56
N ARG A 176 -16.04 12.36 -1.37
CA ARG A 176 -16.33 11.55 -2.56
C ARG A 176 -16.78 10.13 -2.25
N GLN A 177 -16.22 9.51 -1.21
CA GLN A 177 -16.46 8.09 -0.91
C GLN A 177 -17.49 7.89 0.20
N HIS A 178 -17.62 8.84 1.11
CA HIS A 178 -18.44 8.68 2.31
C HIS A 178 -19.53 9.74 2.46
N GLY A 179 -19.57 10.77 1.60
CA GLY A 179 -20.58 11.82 1.64
C GLY A 179 -20.47 12.74 2.87
N TYR A 180 -19.30 12.81 3.51
CA TYR A 180 -19.02 13.73 4.61
C TYR A 180 -18.34 14.98 4.06
N GLU A 181 -19.03 16.11 4.13
CA GLU A 181 -18.39 17.41 3.96
C GLU A 181 -17.63 17.79 5.23
N MET A 182 -16.35 18.10 5.08
CA MET A 182 -15.45 18.44 6.19
C MET A 182 -15.09 19.92 6.12
N VAL A 183 -15.00 20.54 7.29
CA VAL A 183 -14.72 21.98 7.43
C VAL A 183 -13.52 22.19 8.35
N LEU A 184 -12.62 23.10 7.94
CA LEU A 184 -11.54 23.59 8.79
C LEU A 184 -12.12 24.45 9.93
N VAL A 185 -11.86 24.03 11.17
CA VAL A 185 -12.32 24.72 12.38
C VAL A 185 -11.22 25.64 12.91
N GLU A 186 -10.01 25.12 13.07
CA GLU A 186 -8.82 25.90 13.46
C GLU A 186 -7.55 25.29 12.85
N GLY A 187 -6.70 26.15 12.27
CA GLY A 187 -5.39 25.76 11.75
C GLY A 187 -4.28 26.24 12.67
N TYR A 188 -3.85 27.49 12.49
CA TYR A 188 -2.84 28.11 13.33
C TYR A 188 -3.44 28.69 14.62
N ARG A 189 -2.69 28.65 15.72
CA ARG A 189 -3.08 29.29 16.98
C ARG A 189 -1.88 29.98 17.59
N SER A 190 -1.98 31.29 17.86
CA SER A 190 -0.85 32.03 18.42
C SER A 190 -0.53 31.60 19.87
N PRO A 191 0.70 31.85 20.35
CA PRO A 191 1.07 31.63 21.76
C PRO A 191 0.23 32.40 22.77
N GLU A 192 -0.15 33.63 22.44
CA GLU A 192 -0.97 34.50 23.28
C GLU A 192 -2.37 33.91 23.41
N ARG A 193 -3.00 33.56 22.28
CA ARG A 193 -4.29 32.87 22.25
C ARG A 193 -4.25 31.53 22.98
N GLN A 194 -3.18 30.76 22.83
CA GLN A 194 -3.02 29.50 23.55
C GLN A 194 -2.99 29.72 25.07
N ALA A 195 -2.31 30.78 25.54
CA ALA A 195 -2.28 31.14 26.96
C ALA A 195 -3.67 31.58 27.47
N GLU A 196 -4.41 32.36 26.68
CA GLU A 196 -5.79 32.75 26.98
C GLU A 196 -6.73 31.54 27.10
N LEU A 197 -6.67 30.61 26.12
CA LEU A 197 -7.48 29.39 26.13
C LEU A 197 -7.14 28.47 27.31
N MET A 198 -5.86 28.37 27.66
CA MET A 198 -5.43 27.62 28.84
C MET A 198 -5.97 28.27 30.13
N ALA A 199 -5.94 29.60 30.24
CA ALA A 199 -6.50 30.31 31.38
C ALA A 199 -8.02 30.14 31.50
N GLY A 200 -8.72 30.02 30.37
CA GLY A 200 -10.15 29.68 30.33
C GLY A 200 -10.46 28.24 30.74
N GLY A 201 -9.51 27.31 30.62
CA GLY A 201 -9.58 25.95 31.17
C GLY A 201 -10.54 24.98 30.47
N GLN A 202 -11.26 25.41 29.44
CA GLN A 202 -12.25 24.59 28.72
C GLN A 202 -11.68 23.97 27.44
N ALA A 203 -11.01 24.77 26.62
CA ALA A 203 -10.56 24.35 25.28
C ALA A 203 -9.24 23.57 25.30
N THR A 204 -8.33 23.86 26.23
CA THR A 204 -7.00 23.25 26.25
C THR A 204 -6.37 23.29 27.63
N ARG A 205 -5.47 22.34 27.90
CA ARG A 205 -4.60 22.31 29.10
C ARG A 205 -3.14 22.61 28.77
N ALA A 206 -2.83 22.86 27.50
CA ALA A 206 -1.47 23.14 27.05
C ALA A 206 -1.18 24.64 27.16
N GLY A 207 -0.02 24.98 27.70
CA GLY A 207 0.46 26.37 27.75
C GLY A 207 1.01 26.86 26.42
N ALA A 208 1.49 28.11 26.42
CA ALA A 208 2.19 28.67 25.28
C ALA A 208 3.34 27.76 24.82
N TRP A 209 3.50 27.61 23.50
CA TRP A 209 4.45 26.75 22.81
C TRP A 209 4.33 25.24 23.06
N GLN A 210 3.25 24.77 23.71
CA GLN A 210 3.05 23.36 24.03
C GLN A 210 2.06 22.64 23.09
N SER A 211 1.38 23.35 22.19
CA SER A 211 0.45 22.80 21.20
C SER A 211 1.04 22.84 19.79
N CYS A 212 0.68 21.85 18.96
CA CYS A 212 1.12 21.75 17.57
C CYS A 212 0.51 22.83 16.64
N HIS A 213 -0.64 23.40 17.01
CA HIS A 213 -1.25 24.53 16.27
C HIS A 213 -0.34 25.76 16.22
N GLN A 214 0.51 25.94 17.22
CA GLN A 214 1.41 27.09 17.34
C GLN A 214 2.58 27.03 16.37
N TYR A 215 2.74 25.90 15.70
CA TYR A 215 3.77 25.65 14.70
C TYR A 215 3.17 25.39 13.31
N GLY A 216 1.84 25.52 13.14
CA GLY A 216 1.15 25.16 11.89
C GLY A 216 1.14 23.65 11.62
N LEU A 217 1.38 22.82 12.64
CA LEU A 217 1.55 21.36 12.54
C LEU A 217 0.35 20.57 13.07
N ALA A 218 -0.78 21.24 13.30
CA ALA A 218 -2.06 20.61 13.62
C ALA A 218 -3.23 21.33 12.97
N ILE A 219 -4.33 20.60 12.84
CA ILE A 219 -5.63 21.09 12.35
C ILE A 219 -6.72 20.51 13.22
N ASP A 220 -7.70 21.35 13.55
CA ASP A 220 -9.01 20.93 14.03
C ASP A 220 -10.01 21.03 12.87
N ALA A 221 -10.72 19.93 12.61
CA ALA A 221 -11.72 19.83 11.55
C ALA A 221 -12.98 19.12 12.04
N ALA A 222 -14.13 19.46 11.45
CA ALA A 222 -15.40 18.84 11.79
C ALA A 222 -16.26 18.55 10.56
N PRO A 223 -17.05 17.46 10.58
CA PRO A 223 -18.10 17.27 9.60
C PRO A 223 -19.18 18.35 9.71
N ILE A 224 -19.77 18.73 8.58
CA ILE A 224 -20.93 19.62 8.53
C ILE A 224 -22.15 18.88 7.97
N ARG A 225 -23.31 19.10 8.60
CA ARG A 225 -24.61 18.59 8.16
C ARG A 225 -25.67 19.65 8.42
N ASP A 226 -26.51 19.93 7.42
CA ASP A 226 -27.58 20.95 7.48
C ASP A 226 -27.08 22.33 7.94
N GLY A 227 -25.90 22.74 7.45
CA GLY A 227 -25.27 24.02 7.79
C GLY A 227 -24.73 24.10 9.22
N LYS A 228 -24.71 22.99 9.97
CA LYS A 228 -24.23 22.94 11.35
C LYS A 228 -23.04 22.01 11.47
N LEU A 229 -22.01 22.47 12.18
CA LEU A 229 -20.87 21.65 12.54
C LEU A 229 -21.31 20.55 13.52
N GLN A 230 -20.78 19.36 13.32
CA GLN A 230 -21.19 18.16 14.02
C GLN A 230 -20.09 17.71 14.97
N TRP A 231 -20.41 17.60 16.26
CA TRP A 231 -19.44 17.32 17.33
C TRP A 231 -19.92 16.32 18.37
N ASP A 232 -21.21 16.01 18.38
CA ASP A 232 -21.81 15.10 19.35
C ASP A 232 -21.43 13.65 19.03
N MET A 233 -20.52 13.10 19.81
CA MET A 233 -20.12 11.68 19.68
C MET A 233 -21.22 10.71 20.13
N GLY A 234 -22.32 11.20 20.71
CA GLY A 234 -23.56 10.47 20.96
C GLY A 234 -24.38 10.22 19.69
N ASP A 235 -24.31 11.12 18.71
CA ASP A 235 -24.91 10.95 17.40
C ASP A 235 -24.15 9.90 16.57
N ALA A 236 -24.88 8.95 15.98
CA ALA A 236 -24.27 7.83 15.27
C ALA A 236 -23.56 8.26 13.97
N TRP A 237 -24.15 9.22 13.26
CA TRP A 237 -23.58 9.76 12.02
C TRP A 237 -22.30 10.55 12.32
N THR A 238 -22.34 11.42 13.33
CA THR A 238 -21.18 12.20 13.76
C THR A 238 -20.03 11.30 14.21
N ARG A 239 -20.32 10.29 15.05
CA ARG A 239 -19.33 9.31 15.48
C ARG A 239 -18.69 8.59 14.31
N GLN A 240 -19.48 8.11 13.35
CA GLN A 240 -18.96 7.43 12.17
C GLN A 240 -18.05 8.35 11.34
N GLY A 241 -18.45 9.61 11.13
CA GLY A 241 -17.64 10.61 10.43
C GLY A 241 -16.27 10.81 11.07
N TYR A 242 -16.21 10.94 12.39
CA TYR A 242 -14.94 11.08 13.11
C TYR A 242 -14.09 9.80 13.10
N MET A 243 -14.71 8.62 13.17
CA MET A 243 -13.96 7.35 13.05
C MET A 243 -13.30 7.22 11.66
N LEU A 244 -14.04 7.52 10.59
CA LEU A 244 -13.51 7.56 9.23
C LEU A 244 -12.40 8.61 9.09
N TYR A 245 -12.61 9.81 9.64
CA TYR A 245 -11.61 10.86 9.65
C TYR A 245 -10.29 10.41 10.30
N GLY A 246 -10.38 9.74 11.46
CA GLY A 246 -9.23 9.18 12.16
C GLY A 246 -8.52 8.07 11.39
N GLU A 247 -9.27 7.16 10.77
CA GLU A 247 -8.71 6.10 9.92
C GLU A 247 -7.95 6.68 8.72
N LEU A 248 -8.52 7.68 8.06
CA LEU A 248 -7.89 8.36 6.93
C LEU A 248 -6.68 9.19 7.37
N ALA A 249 -6.74 9.81 8.55
CA ALA A 249 -5.60 10.52 9.13
C ALA A 249 -4.41 9.57 9.37
N ALA A 250 -4.66 8.39 9.94
CA ALA A 250 -3.63 7.38 10.14
C ALA A 250 -3.03 6.89 8.81
N GLN A 251 -3.87 6.65 7.79
CA GLN A 251 -3.41 6.31 6.43
C GLN A 251 -2.59 7.44 5.79
N ALA A 252 -2.90 8.69 6.12
CA ALA A 252 -2.16 9.87 5.70
C ALA A 252 -0.90 10.11 6.54
N GLY A 253 -0.52 9.21 7.45
CA GLY A 253 0.64 9.36 8.34
C GLY A 253 0.51 10.48 9.37
N LEU A 254 -0.73 10.87 9.72
CA LEU A 254 -1.04 11.83 10.77
C LEU A 254 -1.42 11.10 12.07
N GLU A 255 -1.19 11.75 13.20
CA GLU A 255 -1.76 11.30 14.48
C GLU A 255 -3.12 11.97 14.67
N TRP A 256 -4.13 11.20 15.10
CA TRP A 256 -5.48 11.69 15.33
C TRP A 256 -5.81 11.72 16.82
N GLY A 257 -6.31 12.84 17.33
CA GLY A 257 -6.57 13.04 18.76
C GLY A 257 -7.63 12.10 19.34
N GLY A 258 -8.54 11.56 18.52
CA GLY A 258 -9.49 10.53 18.94
C GLY A 258 -8.85 9.19 19.32
N SER A 259 -7.61 8.95 18.87
CA SER A 259 -6.82 7.76 19.19
C SER A 259 -6.00 7.88 20.49
N TRP A 260 -5.94 9.07 21.11
CA TRP A 260 -5.21 9.29 22.34
C TRP A 260 -5.75 8.46 23.51
N ARG A 261 -4.85 8.06 24.42
CA ARG A 261 -5.20 7.23 25.59
C ARG A 261 -6.10 7.94 26.60
N SER A 262 -5.97 9.27 26.69
CA SER A 262 -6.72 10.12 27.61
C SER A 262 -6.96 11.48 26.96
N ILE A 263 -8.04 12.16 27.34
CA ILE A 263 -8.41 13.49 26.81
C ILE A 263 -8.52 13.44 25.29
N LYS A 264 -9.40 12.56 24.79
CA LYS A 264 -9.61 12.38 23.35
C LYS A 264 -10.11 13.66 22.72
N ASP A 265 -9.49 14.02 21.61
CA ASP A 265 -9.86 15.17 20.81
C ASP A 265 -10.18 14.73 19.37
N TYR A 266 -11.47 14.55 19.09
CA TYR A 266 -11.91 13.95 17.84
C TYR A 266 -11.76 14.87 16.62
N VAL A 267 -11.71 16.19 16.83
CA VAL A 267 -11.53 17.16 15.73
C VAL A 267 -10.07 17.26 15.28
N HIS A 268 -9.14 16.81 16.14
CA HIS A 268 -7.73 17.13 16.04
C HIS A 268 -6.92 16.11 15.23
N VAL A 269 -6.06 16.61 14.33
CA VAL A 269 -4.97 15.83 13.71
C VAL A 269 -3.66 16.61 13.71
N GLU A 270 -2.54 15.90 13.83
CA GLU A 270 -1.21 16.53 13.86
C GLU A 270 -0.11 15.73 13.15
N LEU A 271 0.92 16.44 12.70
CA LEU A 271 2.21 15.87 12.31
C LEU A 271 3.05 15.63 13.57
N ALA A 272 2.74 14.55 14.31
CA ALA A 272 3.27 14.33 15.66
C ALA A 272 4.80 14.36 15.77
N SER A 273 5.52 13.75 14.82
CA SER A 273 7.00 13.74 14.85
C SER A 273 7.59 15.14 14.63
N ALA A 274 7.06 15.88 13.66
CA ALA A 274 7.48 17.24 13.38
C ALA A 274 7.16 18.16 14.57
N CYS A 275 5.95 18.01 15.15
CA CYS A 275 5.53 18.81 16.28
C CYS A 275 6.40 18.56 17.53
N ARG A 276 6.72 17.29 17.85
CA ARG A 276 7.64 16.98 18.96
C ARG A 276 8.99 17.66 18.78
N SER A 277 9.51 17.66 17.56
CA SER A 277 10.78 18.32 17.22
C SER A 277 10.70 19.83 17.37
N ALA A 278 9.64 20.46 16.85
CA ALA A 278 9.42 21.90 16.95
C ALA A 278 9.28 22.37 18.40
N ARG A 279 8.49 21.65 19.21
CA ARG A 279 8.33 21.92 20.64
C ARG A 279 9.63 21.79 21.42
N ALA A 280 10.43 20.76 21.12
CA ALA A 280 11.73 20.58 21.75
C ALA A 280 12.70 21.73 21.41
N ALA A 281 12.74 22.13 20.13
CA ALA A 281 13.54 23.26 19.67
C ALA A 281 13.13 24.57 20.37
N LYS A 282 11.82 24.84 20.43
CA LYS A 282 11.31 26.05 21.09
C LYS A 282 11.59 26.08 22.58
N ARG A 283 11.44 24.95 23.27
CA ARG A 283 11.82 24.84 24.69
C ARG A 283 13.31 25.13 24.91
N ALA A 284 14.17 24.65 24.03
CA ALA A 284 15.62 24.92 24.11
C ALA A 284 15.98 26.38 23.78
N GLU A 285 15.21 27.04 22.91
CA GLU A 285 15.32 28.49 22.67
C GLU A 285 14.95 29.29 23.92
N LEU A 286 13.78 29.01 24.52
CA LEU A 286 13.29 29.72 25.70
C LEU A 286 14.15 29.52 26.95
N ALA A 287 14.87 28.39 27.05
CA ALA A 287 15.80 28.14 28.16
C ALA A 287 17.14 28.90 28.03
N ARG A 288 17.42 29.50 26.86
CA ARG A 288 18.66 30.24 26.58
C ARG A 288 18.50 31.76 26.66
N GLY A 289 17.27 32.27 26.68
CA GLY A 289 16.94 33.68 26.86
C GLY A 289 16.50 33.98 28.28
#